data_AF-A0A430LND7-F1
#
_entry.id   AF-A0A430LND7-F1
#
_cell.length_a   1.000
_cell.length_b   1.000
_cell.length_c   1.000
_cell.angle_alpha   90.00
_cell.angle_beta   90.00
_cell.angle_gamma   90.00
#
_symmetry.space_group_name_H-M   'P 1'
#
loop_
_entity.id
_entity.type
_entity.pdbx_description
1 polymer ?
#
loop_
_entity_poly.entity_id
_entity_poly.type
_entity_poly.pdbx_seq_one_letter_code
_entity_poly.pdbx_strand_id
1 'polypeptide(L)'
;YLLDEPLELALPSTTVAAPPIPPNPEKDALLRQLAQTLHAIRMRSRQQNESSMAGLQAQRTAMLSTIPNFQAEAGQLTQLANVLTSNSNILREALHKADGVIEGSQSHPVPDVDELLVAPTVVANQLYTLVAEERALGDAIFMLGRAVERGRITPAVFAKMTRSLAREWYLKKALVRKIGQGMGLAP
;
A
#
# COMPACT_ATOMS: atom_id res chain seq x y z
N TYR A 1 -1.11 132.89 -28.97
CA TYR A 1 -2.08 133.01 -30.07
C TYR A 1 -1.80 131.85 -31.02
N LEU A 2 -2.86 131.20 -31.53
CA LEU A 2 -2.93 129.91 -32.27
C LEU A 2 -2.79 128.66 -31.38
N LEU A 3 -3.84 127.88 -31.04
CA LEU A 3 -4.81 127.04 -31.81
C LEU A 3 -4.40 125.55 -31.71
N ASP A 4 -5.09 124.69 -30.93
CA ASP A 4 -6.07 123.69 -31.43
C ASP A 4 -6.59 122.73 -30.32
N GLU A 5 -7.86 122.31 -30.48
CA GLU A 5 -8.81 121.55 -29.63
C GLU A 5 -8.56 120.00 -29.55
N PRO A 6 -9.38 119.11 -28.88
CA PRO A 6 -10.74 119.31 -28.32
C PRO A 6 -11.07 118.76 -26.92
N LEU A 7 -12.23 119.23 -26.46
CA LEU A 7 -12.96 119.07 -25.20
C LEU A 7 -13.53 117.65 -24.96
N GLU A 8 -13.45 117.19 -23.70
CA GLU A 8 -14.23 116.06 -23.16
C GLU A 8 -15.69 116.46 -22.91
N LEU A 9 -16.63 115.59 -23.29
CA LEU A 9 -18.04 115.69 -22.89
C LEU A 9 -18.47 114.37 -22.21
N ALA A 10 -18.41 114.35 -20.89
CA ALA A 10 -18.92 113.24 -20.07
C ALA A 10 -20.42 113.43 -19.81
N LEU A 11 -21.23 112.40 -20.09
CA LEU A 11 -22.63 112.30 -19.65
C LEU A 11 -22.83 111.02 -18.80
N PRO A 12 -23.62 111.07 -17.72
CA PRO A 12 -23.76 109.96 -16.78
C PRO A 12 -24.80 108.95 -17.28
N SER A 13 -24.43 107.67 -17.38
CA SER A 13 -25.36 106.59 -17.73
C SER A 13 -25.57 105.63 -16.55
N THR A 14 -26.73 105.77 -15.90
CA THR A 14 -27.32 104.83 -14.94
C THR A 14 -27.56 103.47 -15.61
N THR A 15 -26.87 102.43 -15.13
CA THR A 15 -27.07 101.05 -15.57
C THR A 15 -28.27 100.42 -14.83
N VAL A 16 -29.45 100.50 -15.43
CA VAL A 16 -30.60 99.67 -15.02
C VAL A 16 -30.30 98.23 -15.44
N ALA A 17 -30.26 97.31 -14.48
CA ALA A 17 -30.09 95.88 -14.75
C ALA A 17 -31.31 95.34 -15.52
N ALA A 18 -31.07 94.82 -16.72
CA ALA A 18 -32.10 94.18 -17.53
C ALA A 18 -32.61 92.89 -16.84
N PRO A 19 -33.91 92.57 -16.92
CA PRO A 19 -34.49 91.39 -16.28
C PRO A 19 -33.96 90.08 -16.92
N PRO A 20 -33.96 88.95 -16.20
CA PRO A 20 -33.41 87.70 -16.69
C PRO A 20 -34.18 87.21 -17.92
N ILE A 21 -33.42 86.84 -18.94
CA ILE A 21 -33.92 86.32 -20.22
C ILE A 21 -34.74 85.03 -19.94
N PRO A 22 -35.95 84.88 -20.49
CA PRO A 22 -36.74 83.67 -20.30
C PRO A 22 -36.02 82.45 -20.91
N PRO A 23 -36.09 81.28 -20.26
CA PRO A 23 -35.39 80.08 -20.72
C PRO A 23 -35.96 79.61 -22.06
N ASN A 24 -35.08 79.30 -23.01
CA ASN A 24 -35.47 78.70 -24.27
C ASN A 24 -35.75 77.19 -24.05
N PRO A 25 -37.01 76.74 -24.07
CA PRO A 25 -37.40 75.39 -23.64
C PRO A 25 -36.80 74.27 -24.50
N GLU A 26 -36.50 74.56 -25.76
CA GLU A 26 -35.94 73.60 -26.71
C GLU A 26 -34.47 73.26 -26.41
N LYS A 27 -33.67 74.28 -26.05
CA LYS A 27 -32.27 74.10 -25.66
C LYS A 27 -32.15 73.31 -24.36
N ASP A 28 -33.02 73.61 -23.39
CA ASP A 28 -33.06 72.87 -22.12
C ASP A 28 -33.57 71.43 -22.30
N ALA A 29 -34.44 71.19 -23.29
CA ALA A 29 -34.88 69.84 -23.65
C ALA A 29 -33.75 69.01 -24.25
N LEU A 30 -32.97 69.57 -25.18
CA LEU A 30 -31.80 68.90 -25.78
C LEU A 30 -30.70 68.63 -24.76
N LEU A 31 -30.40 69.58 -23.88
CA LEU A 31 -29.44 69.39 -22.80
C LEU A 31 -29.88 68.30 -21.83
N ARG A 32 -31.17 68.23 -21.49
CA ARG A 32 -31.74 67.14 -20.68
C ARG A 32 -31.62 65.79 -21.38
N GLN A 33 -31.89 65.73 -22.69
CA GLN A 33 -31.78 64.49 -23.46
C GLN A 33 -30.32 64.00 -23.58
N LEU A 34 -29.37 64.93 -23.79
CA LEU A 34 -27.94 64.61 -23.79
C LEU A 34 -27.47 64.13 -22.40
N ALA A 35 -27.90 64.81 -21.34
CA ALA A 35 -27.59 64.40 -19.98
C ALA A 35 -28.14 63.00 -19.66
N GLN A 36 -29.37 62.70 -20.08
CA GLN A 36 -30.00 61.38 -19.90
C GLN A 36 -29.28 60.29 -20.69
N THR A 37 -28.92 60.54 -21.95
CA THR A 37 -28.19 59.55 -22.78
C THR A 37 -26.78 59.29 -22.24
N LEU A 38 -26.03 60.33 -21.86
CA LEU A 38 -24.72 60.16 -21.21
C LEU A 38 -24.83 59.43 -19.87
N HIS A 39 -25.87 59.72 -19.09
CA HIS A 39 -26.14 59.01 -17.84
C HIS A 39 -26.43 57.53 -18.09
N ALA A 40 -27.29 57.21 -19.08
CA ALA A 40 -27.61 55.83 -19.46
C ALA A 40 -26.37 55.06 -19.95
N ILE A 41 -25.52 55.68 -20.78
CA ILE A 41 -24.26 55.07 -21.26
C ILE A 41 -23.30 54.83 -20.09
N ARG A 42 -23.14 55.80 -19.17
CA ARG A 42 -22.31 55.64 -17.97
C ARG A 42 -22.81 54.49 -17.10
N MET A 43 -24.12 54.43 -16.85
CA MET A 43 -24.71 53.35 -16.04
C MET A 43 -24.49 51.98 -16.69
N ARG A 44 -24.66 51.87 -18.02
CA ARG A 44 -24.37 50.63 -18.77
C ARG A 44 -22.91 50.22 -18.67
N SER A 45 -21.98 51.16 -18.87
CA SER A 45 -20.53 50.89 -18.74
C SER A 45 -20.16 50.46 -17.32
N ARG A 46 -20.72 51.12 -16.31
CA ARG A 46 -20.53 50.75 -14.90
C ARG A 46 -21.03 49.33 -14.63
N GLN A 47 -22.23 48.99 -15.09
CA GLN A 47 -22.80 47.64 -14.95
C GLN A 47 -21.91 46.58 -15.62
N GLN A 48 -21.39 46.88 -16.81
CA GLN A 48 -20.52 45.97 -17.55
C GLN A 48 -19.17 45.78 -16.85
N ASN A 49 -18.59 46.85 -16.28
CA ASN A 49 -17.39 46.76 -15.46
C ASN A 49 -17.64 45.98 -14.15
N GLU A 50 -18.74 46.25 -13.45
CA GLU A 50 -19.09 45.56 -12.20
C GLU A 50 -19.27 44.05 -12.43
N SER A 51 -19.96 43.64 -13.50
CA SER A 51 -20.09 42.21 -13.85
C SER A 51 -18.76 41.56 -14.21
N SER A 52 -17.89 42.25 -14.96
CA SER A 52 -16.55 41.74 -15.31
C SER A 52 -15.65 41.62 -14.09
N MET A 53 -15.68 42.61 -13.19
CA MET A 53 -14.94 42.59 -11.93
C MET A 53 -15.42 41.48 -11.00
N ALA A 54 -16.74 41.27 -10.89
CA ALA A 54 -17.31 40.18 -10.09
C ALA A 54 -16.86 38.81 -10.62
N GLY A 55 -16.84 38.61 -11.95
CA GLY A 55 -16.32 37.39 -12.57
C GLY A 55 -14.84 37.13 -12.28
N LEU A 56 -13.99 38.16 -12.41
CA LEU A 56 -12.57 38.07 -12.10
C LEU A 56 -12.31 37.80 -10.60
N GLN A 57 -13.10 38.39 -9.70
CA GLN A 57 -13.02 38.14 -8.27
C GLN A 57 -13.43 36.71 -7.90
N ALA A 58 -14.50 36.19 -8.52
CA ALA A 58 -14.91 34.80 -8.34
C ALA A 58 -13.82 33.83 -8.83
N GLN A 59 -13.22 34.10 -9.99
CA GLN A 59 -12.12 33.29 -10.53
C GLN A 59 -10.88 33.34 -9.63
N ARG A 60 -10.50 34.52 -9.14
CA ARG A 60 -9.40 34.68 -8.18
C ARG A 60 -9.68 33.88 -6.91
N THR A 61 -10.89 33.96 -6.37
CA THR A 61 -11.28 33.23 -5.16
C THR A 61 -11.23 31.72 -5.40
N ALA A 62 -11.70 31.25 -6.56
CA ALA A 62 -11.61 29.84 -6.96
C ALA A 62 -10.16 29.35 -7.14
N MET A 63 -9.26 30.18 -7.68
CA MET A 63 -7.84 29.86 -7.73
C MET A 63 -7.23 29.80 -6.32
N LEU A 64 -7.52 30.78 -5.47
CA LEU A 64 -6.99 30.81 -4.11
C LEU A 64 -7.47 29.63 -3.27
N SER A 65 -8.71 29.15 -3.49
CA SER A 65 -9.24 27.98 -2.79
C SER A 65 -8.71 26.65 -3.32
N THR A 66 -8.22 26.59 -4.56
CA THR A 66 -7.65 25.36 -5.13
C THR A 66 -6.18 25.15 -4.77
N ILE A 67 -5.41 26.21 -4.53
CA ILE A 67 -4.01 26.13 -4.06
C ILE A 67 -3.82 25.19 -2.85
N PRO A 68 -4.59 25.28 -1.75
CA PRO A 68 -4.41 24.37 -0.62
C PRO A 68 -4.71 22.92 -0.97
N ASN A 69 -5.64 22.65 -1.89
CA ASN A 69 -5.94 21.30 -2.34
C ASN A 69 -4.75 20.69 -3.09
N PHE A 70 -4.13 21.45 -4.00
CA PHE A 70 -2.91 21.03 -4.70
C PHE A 70 -1.75 20.77 -3.74
N GLN A 71 -1.58 21.61 -2.72
CA GLN A 71 -0.55 21.40 -1.70
C GLN A 71 -0.80 20.13 -0.89
N ALA A 72 -2.06 19.86 -0.51
CA ALA A 72 -2.44 18.64 0.19
C ALA A 72 -2.20 17.39 -0.68
N GLU A 73 -2.59 17.44 -1.96
CA GLU A 73 -2.38 16.35 -2.92
C GLU A 73 -0.89 16.07 -3.15
N ALA A 74 -0.06 17.10 -3.30
CA ALA A 74 1.39 16.96 -3.40
C ALA A 74 2.00 16.30 -2.15
N GLY A 75 1.50 16.65 -0.95
CA GLY A 75 1.88 16.00 0.30
C GLY A 75 1.50 14.51 0.33
N GLN A 76 0.28 14.17 -0.09
CA GLN A 76 -0.19 12.79 -0.18
C GLN A 76 0.62 11.95 -1.17
N LEU A 77 0.93 12.49 -2.35
CA LEU A 77 1.78 11.82 -3.35
C LEU A 77 3.20 11.57 -2.81
N THR A 78 3.76 12.54 -2.09
CA THR A 78 5.08 12.38 -1.46
C THR A 78 5.06 11.28 -0.39
N GLN A 79 4.01 11.24 0.44
CA GLN A 79 3.84 10.18 1.43
C GLN A 79 3.69 8.80 0.77
N LEU A 80 2.89 8.70 -0.29
CA LEU A 80 2.71 7.46 -1.05
C LEU A 80 4.03 7.00 -1.68
N ALA A 81 4.79 7.92 -2.27
CA ALA A 81 6.10 7.62 -2.84
C ALA A 81 7.07 7.05 -1.79
N ASN A 82 7.08 7.62 -0.59
CA ASN A 82 7.89 7.12 0.53
C ASN A 82 7.47 5.70 0.95
N VAL A 83 6.16 5.44 1.04
CA VAL A 83 5.63 4.10 1.36
C VAL A 83 5.99 3.09 0.28
N LEU A 84 5.82 3.44 -1.00
CA LEU A 84 6.18 2.56 -2.11
C LEU A 84 7.68 2.26 -2.15
N THR A 85 8.53 3.26 -1.87
CA THR A 85 9.98 3.09 -1.79
C THR A 85 10.36 2.15 -0.65
N SER A 86 9.76 2.33 0.54
CA SER A 86 9.96 1.45 1.69
C SER A 86 9.54 0.00 1.38
N ASN A 87 8.33 -0.19 0.85
CA ASN A 87 7.82 -1.51 0.49
C ASN A 87 8.69 -2.18 -0.58
N SER A 88 9.17 -1.42 -1.57
CA SER A 88 10.07 -1.93 -2.60
C SER A 88 11.39 -2.42 -1.99
N ASN A 89 11.94 -1.70 -1.01
CA ASN A 89 13.15 -2.11 -0.32
C ASN A 89 12.93 -3.36 0.54
N ILE A 90 11.82 -3.43 1.29
CA ILE A 90 11.44 -4.61 2.08
C ILE A 90 11.32 -5.83 1.17
N LEU A 91 10.64 -5.70 0.02
CA LEU A 91 10.47 -6.78 -0.93
C LEU A 91 11.80 -7.24 -1.52
N ARG A 92 12.69 -6.31 -1.89
CA ARG A 92 14.03 -6.64 -2.39
C ARG A 92 14.87 -7.39 -1.35
N GLU A 93 14.84 -6.94 -0.10
CA GLU A 93 15.56 -7.61 0.99
C GLU A 93 14.99 -9.01 1.27
N ALA A 94 13.66 -9.15 1.26
CA ALA A 94 13.01 -10.45 1.41
C ALA A 94 13.37 -11.41 0.28
N LEU A 95 13.43 -10.92 -0.97
CA LEU A 95 13.85 -11.70 -2.13
C LEU A 95 15.30 -12.18 -1.97
N HIS A 96 16.22 -11.28 -1.61
CA HIS A 96 17.62 -11.64 -1.38
C HIS A 96 17.79 -12.66 -0.24
N LYS A 97 16.99 -12.55 0.84
CA LYS A 97 16.97 -13.55 1.92
C LYS A 97 16.45 -14.89 1.43
N ALA A 98 15.40 -14.90 0.62
CA ALA A 98 14.85 -16.12 0.03
C ALA A 98 15.86 -16.79 -0.91
N ASP A 99 16.55 -16.03 -1.75
CA ASP A 99 17.62 -16.53 -2.63
C ASP A 99 18.75 -17.15 -1.80
N GLY A 100 19.18 -16.49 -0.72
CA GLY A 100 20.18 -17.05 0.21
C GLY A 100 19.73 -18.36 0.87
N VAL A 101 18.44 -18.49 1.22
CA VAL A 101 17.88 -19.76 1.75
C VAL A 101 17.83 -20.84 0.67
N ILE A 102 17.50 -20.48 -0.57
CA ILE A 102 17.47 -21.42 -1.71
C ILE A 102 18.88 -21.93 -2.00
N GLU A 103 19.86 -21.05 -2.18
CA GLU A 103 21.26 -21.43 -2.38
C GLU A 103 21.80 -22.25 -1.21
N GLY A 104 21.49 -21.82 0.02
CA GLY A 104 21.77 -22.57 1.24
C GLY A 104 21.19 -23.98 1.16
N SER A 105 19.91 -24.14 0.84
CA SER A 105 19.25 -25.45 0.74
C SER A 105 19.83 -26.34 -0.37
N GLN A 106 20.20 -25.78 -1.52
CA GLN A 106 20.82 -26.52 -2.63
C GLN A 106 22.20 -27.07 -2.26
N SER A 107 22.92 -26.40 -1.36
CA SER A 107 24.23 -26.87 -0.87
C SER A 107 24.15 -28.03 0.12
N HIS A 108 22.96 -28.31 0.68
CA HIS A 108 22.78 -29.41 1.61
C HIS A 108 22.47 -30.70 0.84
N PRO A 109 23.23 -31.80 1.05
CA PRO A 109 22.86 -33.09 0.50
C PRO A 109 21.50 -33.51 1.05
N VAL A 110 20.69 -34.18 0.22
CA VAL A 110 19.41 -34.74 0.66
C VAL A 110 19.72 -35.79 1.73
N PRO A 111 19.27 -35.60 2.99
CA PRO A 111 19.53 -36.57 4.05
C PRO A 111 18.78 -37.86 3.76
N ASP A 112 19.34 -38.97 4.21
CA ASP A 112 18.63 -40.25 4.14
C ASP A 112 17.37 -40.19 5.00
N VAL A 113 16.31 -40.87 4.57
CA VAL A 113 15.01 -40.85 5.25
C VAL A 113 15.13 -41.38 6.67
N ASP A 114 16.01 -42.36 6.87
CA ASP A 114 16.28 -42.96 8.18
C ASP A 114 17.07 -42.03 9.12
N GLU A 115 17.71 -40.98 8.59
CA GLU A 115 18.45 -39.98 9.38
C GLU A 115 17.61 -38.75 9.74
N LEU A 116 16.46 -38.55 9.09
CA LEU A 116 15.56 -37.42 9.35
C LEU A 116 14.84 -37.52 10.70
N LEU A 117 14.47 -38.74 11.09
CA LEU A 117 13.65 -39.01 12.27
C LEU A 117 14.36 -39.99 13.20
N VAL A 118 15.39 -39.47 13.86
CA VAL A 118 16.16 -40.20 14.86
C VAL A 118 15.57 -39.95 16.24
N ALA A 119 15.54 -41.00 17.07
CA ALA A 119 15.04 -40.89 18.43
C ALA A 119 15.95 -39.96 19.28
N PRO A 120 15.39 -39.28 20.29
CA PRO A 120 16.13 -38.25 21.07
C PRO A 120 17.35 -38.76 21.82
N THR A 121 17.46 -40.08 22.04
CA THR A 121 18.59 -40.70 22.73
C THR A 121 19.09 -41.93 21.95
N VAL A 122 20.37 -42.24 22.11
CA VAL A 122 20.98 -43.44 21.50
C VAL A 122 20.24 -44.71 21.93
N VAL A 123 19.83 -44.79 23.20
CA VAL A 123 19.09 -45.93 23.74
C VAL A 123 17.69 -46.05 23.12
N ALA A 124 17.03 -44.92 22.83
CA ALA A 124 15.75 -44.93 22.16
C ALA A 124 15.85 -45.40 20.69
N ASN A 125 16.94 -45.05 19.99
CA ASN A 125 17.21 -45.60 18.64
C ASN A 125 17.46 -47.10 18.70
N GLN A 126 18.26 -47.55 19.66
CA GLN A 126 18.49 -48.97 19.89
C GLN A 126 17.17 -49.71 20.14
N LEU A 127 16.28 -49.14 20.96
CA LEU A 127 14.96 -49.70 21.20
C LEU A 127 14.13 -49.81 19.92
N TYR A 128 14.13 -48.77 19.08
CA TYR A 128 13.43 -48.78 17.80
C TYR A 128 13.93 -49.91 16.88
N THR A 129 15.24 -50.01 16.66
CA THR A 129 15.85 -51.07 15.86
C THR A 129 15.52 -52.45 16.43
N LEU A 130 15.64 -52.65 17.75
CA LEU A 130 15.39 -53.93 18.39
C LEU A 130 13.92 -54.38 18.27
N VAL A 131 12.97 -53.45 18.36
CA VAL A 131 11.55 -53.74 18.17
C VAL A 131 11.26 -54.11 16.71
N ALA A 132 11.84 -53.38 15.75
CA ALA A 132 11.70 -53.69 14.32
C ALA A 132 12.26 -55.10 14.00
N GLU A 133 13.44 -55.42 14.51
CA GLU A 133 14.07 -56.74 14.34
C GLU A 133 13.27 -57.85 15.03
N GLU A 134 12.74 -57.62 16.24
CA GLU A 134 11.89 -58.59 16.96
C GLU A 134 10.64 -58.93 16.14
N ARG A 135 9.99 -57.92 15.53
CA ARG A 135 8.84 -58.14 14.67
C ARG A 135 9.20 -58.88 13.39
N ALA A 136 10.30 -58.50 12.75
CA ALA A 136 10.80 -59.12 11.52
C ALA A 136 11.15 -60.60 11.72
N LEU A 137 11.76 -60.96 12.86
CA LEU A 137 12.03 -62.37 13.22
C LEU A 137 10.75 -63.18 13.39
N GLY A 138 9.71 -62.60 14.01
CA GLY A 138 8.40 -63.24 14.11
C GLY A 138 7.77 -63.53 12.75
N ASP A 139 7.84 -62.56 11.83
CA ASP A 139 7.32 -62.71 10.47
C ASP A 139 8.14 -63.72 9.65
N ALA A 140 9.47 -63.77 9.85
CA ALA A 140 10.34 -64.76 9.23
C ALA A 140 9.98 -66.19 9.67
N ILE A 141 9.75 -66.43 10.96
CA ILE A 141 9.31 -67.73 11.48
C ILE A 141 7.94 -68.11 10.91
N PHE A 142 7.01 -67.14 10.83
CA PHE A 142 5.70 -67.36 10.23
C PHE A 142 5.81 -67.79 8.76
N MET A 143 6.66 -67.11 7.98
CA MET A 143 6.87 -67.45 6.57
C MET A 143 7.59 -68.79 6.38
N LEU A 144 8.49 -69.16 7.30
CA LEU A 144 9.09 -70.50 7.31
C LEU A 144 8.03 -71.59 7.55
N GLY A 145 7.07 -71.38 8.47
CA GLY A 145 5.96 -72.31 8.68
C GLY A 145 5.17 -72.56 7.39
N ARG A 146 4.81 -71.47 6.70
CA ARG A 146 4.14 -71.50 5.41
C ARG A 146 4.97 -72.13 4.28
N ALA A 147 6.29 -72.17 4.41
CA ALA A 147 7.17 -72.80 3.43
C ALA A 147 7.22 -74.33 3.60
N VAL A 148 7.17 -74.83 4.85
CA VAL A 148 7.07 -76.28 5.14
C VAL A 148 5.74 -76.84 4.68
N GLU A 149 4.63 -76.15 5.00
CA GLU A 149 3.28 -76.57 4.61
C GLU A 149 3.14 -76.75 3.09
N ARG A 150 3.90 -75.97 2.32
CA ARG A 150 3.94 -76.04 0.85
C ARG A 150 5.01 -76.99 0.30
N GLY A 151 5.73 -77.70 1.16
CA GLY A 151 6.80 -78.63 0.76
C GLY A 151 8.05 -77.97 0.16
N ARG A 152 8.25 -76.65 0.32
CA ARG A 152 9.43 -75.95 -0.21
C ARG A 152 10.70 -76.19 0.61
N ILE A 153 10.53 -76.54 1.89
CA ILE A 153 11.61 -76.89 2.80
C ILE A 153 11.26 -78.14 3.59
N THR A 154 12.26 -78.92 3.96
CA THR A 154 12.06 -80.15 4.73
C THR A 154 11.76 -79.84 6.21
N PRO A 155 10.98 -80.69 6.91
CA PRO A 155 10.69 -80.49 8.34
C PRO A 155 11.94 -80.40 9.23
N ALA A 156 13.01 -81.12 8.87
CA ALA A 156 14.28 -81.06 9.58
C ALA A 156 14.97 -79.69 9.47
N VAL A 157 14.96 -79.08 8.27
CA VAL A 157 15.52 -77.73 8.05
C VAL A 157 14.69 -76.68 8.77
N PHE A 158 13.36 -76.80 8.74
CA PHE A 158 12.47 -75.92 9.49
C PHE A 158 12.73 -75.97 11.00
N ALA A 159 12.77 -77.17 11.59
CA ALA A 159 13.01 -77.31 13.02
C ALA A 159 14.37 -76.71 13.44
N LYS A 160 15.39 -76.80 12.59
CA LYS A 160 16.70 -76.19 12.83
C LYS A 160 16.64 -74.65 12.76
N MET A 161 16.08 -74.10 11.68
CA MET A 161 16.04 -72.64 11.46
C MET A 161 15.11 -71.93 12.43
N THR A 162 13.91 -72.48 12.67
CA THR A 162 12.96 -71.94 13.64
C THR A 162 13.54 -71.92 15.04
N ARG A 163 14.31 -72.94 15.45
CA ARG A 163 14.99 -72.93 16.76
C ARG A 163 16.04 -71.80 16.87
N SER A 164 16.81 -71.58 15.81
CA SER A 164 17.81 -70.50 15.77
C SER A 164 17.14 -69.13 15.86
N LEU A 165 16.17 -68.87 15.00
CA LEU A 165 15.43 -67.60 14.96
C LEU A 165 14.62 -67.36 16.23
N ALA A 166 13.99 -68.39 16.81
CA ALA A 166 13.25 -68.26 18.05
C ALA A 166 14.16 -67.92 19.25
N ARG A 167 15.40 -68.42 19.25
CA ARG A 167 16.39 -68.05 20.27
C ARG A 167 16.76 -66.57 20.15
N GLU A 168 17.06 -66.11 18.94
CA GLU A 168 17.37 -64.69 18.68
C GLU A 168 16.18 -63.78 19.01
N TRP A 169 14.98 -64.20 18.62
CA TRP A 169 13.73 -63.49 18.92
C TRP A 169 13.51 -63.33 20.42
N TYR A 170 13.71 -64.40 21.21
CA TYR A 170 13.61 -64.33 22.66
C TYR A 170 14.63 -63.36 23.28
N LEU A 171 15.90 -63.40 22.83
CA LEU A 171 16.95 -62.51 23.33
C LEU A 171 16.65 -61.04 23.02
N LYS A 172 16.23 -60.72 21.79
CA LYS A 172 15.84 -59.35 21.41
C LYS A 172 14.62 -58.89 22.20
N LYS A 173 13.60 -59.74 22.36
CA LYS A 173 12.42 -59.44 23.16
C LYS A 173 12.74 -59.17 24.64
N ALA A 174 13.64 -59.95 25.24
CA ALA A 174 14.09 -59.72 26.61
C ALA A 174 14.85 -58.39 26.74
N LEU A 175 15.71 -58.07 25.76
CA LEU A 175 16.46 -56.81 25.73
C LEU A 175 15.54 -55.60 25.57
N VAL A 176 14.54 -55.67 24.67
CA VAL A 176 13.51 -54.64 24.50
C VAL A 176 12.80 -54.34 25.83
N ARG A 177 12.41 -55.39 26.58
CA ARG A 177 11.76 -55.22 27.89
C ARG A 177 12.68 -54.54 28.91
N LYS A 178 13.95 -54.94 28.95
CA LYS A 178 14.94 -54.36 29.86
C LYS A 178 15.20 -52.87 29.55
N ILE A 179 15.31 -52.52 28.27
CA ILE A 179 15.48 -51.14 27.83
C ILE A 179 14.21 -50.33 28.11
N GLY A 180 13.03 -50.87 27.81
CA GLY A 180 11.74 -50.22 28.08
C GLY A 180 11.53 -49.90 29.56
N GLN A 181 11.92 -50.81 30.46
CA GLN A 181 11.92 -50.56 31.91
C GLN A 181 12.93 -49.48 32.30
N GLY A 182 14.16 -49.56 31.78
CA GLY A 182 15.20 -48.56 32.04
C GLY A 182 14.86 -47.14 31.52
N MET A 183 14.01 -47.05 30.49
CA MET A 183 13.50 -45.80 29.93
C MET A 183 12.18 -45.33 30.56
N GLY A 184 11.58 -46.10 31.48
CA GLY A 184 10.28 -45.78 32.10
C GLY A 184 9.08 -45.89 31.16
N LEU A 185 9.20 -46.64 30.06
CA LEU A 185 8.14 -46.84 29.06
C LEU A 185 7.19 -47.99 29.39
N ALA A 186 7.60 -48.89 30.29
CA ALA A 186 6.79 -49.96 30.84
C ALA A 186 6.93 -49.96 32.37
N PRO A 187 5.86 -50.21 33.12
CA PRO A 187 5.96 -50.46 34.56
C PRO A 187 6.77 -51.73 34.87
#